data_AF-A0A183JLH7-F1
#
_entry.id   AF-A0A183JLH7-F1
#
_cell.length_a   1.000
_cell.length_b   1.000
_cell.length_c   1.000
_cell.angle_alpha   90.00
_cell.angle_beta   90.00
_cell.angle_gamma   90.00
#
_symmetry.space_group_name_H-M   'P 1'
#
loop_
_entity.id
_entity.type
_entity.pdbx_description
1 polymer ?
#
loop_
_entity_poly.entity_id
_entity_poly.type
_entity_poly.pdbx_seq_one_letter_code
_entity_poly.pdbx_strand_id
1 'polypeptide(L)'
;MSSHDIFIFGVVHFDFGVQEFELAICLAKTSLYSGQNPVETLQITILYAIYLYHEKKYSEALNLFTEQLINPIHVLGLFPGMLSEQEQHQIEHSCDIKVS
;
A
#
# COMPACT_ATOMS: atom_id res chain seq x y z
N MET A 1 2.52 -1.86 -25.79
CA MET A 1 2.43 -1.50 -24.37
C MET A 1 1.72 -2.63 -23.67
N SER A 2 2.41 -3.32 -22.76
CA SER A 2 1.84 -4.44 -22.02
C SER A 2 1.03 -3.89 -20.84
N SER A 3 0.00 -4.61 -20.40
CA SER A 3 -0.87 -4.20 -19.28
C SER A 3 -0.09 -4.01 -17.96
N HIS A 4 1.08 -4.67 -17.83
CA HIS A 4 2.01 -4.50 -16.72
C HIS A 4 2.73 -3.14 -16.72
N ASP A 5 2.92 -2.51 -17.87
CA ASP A 5 3.66 -1.23 -17.97
C ASP A 5 2.86 -0.06 -17.39
N ILE A 6 1.53 -0.13 -17.41
CA ILE A 6 0.63 0.90 -16.86
C ILE A 6 0.67 0.90 -15.33
N PHE A 7 0.76 -0.28 -14.70
CA PHE A 7 0.81 -0.40 -13.24
C PHE A 7 2.13 0.11 -12.65
N ILE A 8 3.25 -0.02 -13.36
CA ILE A 8 4.56 0.41 -12.86
C ILE A 8 4.75 1.94 -13.03
N PHE A 9 4.24 2.55 -14.10
CA PHE A 9 4.44 3.99 -14.35
C PHE A 9 3.63 4.88 -13.40
N GLY A 10 2.42 4.44 -12.97
CA GLY A 10 1.59 5.17 -12.01
C GLY A 10 2.05 5.08 -10.54
N VAL A 11 3.02 4.20 -10.23
CA VAL A 11 3.57 4.04 -8.86
C VAL A 11 4.72 5.02 -8.60
N VAL A 12 5.39 5.51 -9.64
CA VAL A 12 6.52 6.45 -9.51
C VAL A 12 6.06 7.92 -9.44
N HIS A 13 4.82 8.19 -9.86
CA HIS A 13 4.14 9.49 -9.73
C HIS A 13 2.70 9.17 -9.34
N PHE A 14 2.31 9.41 -8.08
CA PHE A 14 0.96 9.15 -7.53
C PHE A 14 -0.11 10.05 -8.20
N ASP A 15 -0.30 9.94 -9.52
CA ASP A 15 -1.38 10.60 -10.27
C ASP A 15 -2.71 9.82 -10.15
N PHE A 16 -2.74 8.73 -9.38
CA PHE A 16 -3.95 8.00 -9.05
C PHE A 16 -4.69 8.71 -7.91
N GLY A 17 -5.94 9.11 -8.14
CA GLY A 17 -6.82 9.61 -7.11
C GLY A 17 -7.45 8.50 -6.27
N VAL A 18 -8.14 8.91 -5.20
CA VAL A 18 -8.91 8.00 -4.32
C VAL A 18 -9.89 7.11 -5.11
N GLN A 19 -10.57 7.68 -6.10
CA GLN A 19 -11.62 7.00 -6.84
C GLN A 19 -11.09 5.81 -7.66
N GLU A 20 -9.89 5.93 -8.20
CA GLU A 20 -9.25 4.88 -8.97
C GLU A 20 -8.85 3.70 -8.10
N PHE A 21 -8.39 3.94 -6.86
CA PHE A 21 -8.12 2.88 -5.89
C PHE A 21 -9.42 2.16 -5.47
N GLU A 22 -10.47 2.92 -5.14
CA GLU A 22 -11.77 2.37 -4.78
C GLU A 22 -12.37 1.52 -5.91
N LEU A 23 -12.27 2.00 -7.15
CA LEU A 23 -12.70 1.27 -8.34
C LEU A 23 -11.90 -0.02 -8.53
N ALA A 24 -10.57 0.02 -8.42
CA ALA A 24 -9.72 -1.15 -8.56
C ALA A 24 -10.04 -2.22 -7.51
N ILE A 25 -10.26 -1.83 -6.25
CA ILE A 25 -10.67 -2.75 -5.18
C ILE A 25 -12.06 -3.34 -5.48
N CYS A 26 -13.01 -2.53 -5.95
CA CYS A 26 -14.34 -3.02 -6.32
C CYS A 26 -14.28 -4.02 -7.49
N LEU A 27 -13.48 -3.74 -8.52
CA LEU A 27 -13.29 -4.66 -9.65
C LEU A 27 -12.64 -5.97 -9.21
N ALA A 28 -11.62 -5.91 -8.36
CA ALA A 28 -10.97 -7.10 -7.81
C ALA A 28 -11.95 -7.93 -6.96
N LYS A 29 -12.79 -7.31 -6.13
CA LYS A 29 -13.84 -8.01 -5.37
C LYS A 29 -14.93 -8.61 -6.26
N THR A 30 -15.31 -7.93 -7.34
CA THR A 30 -16.33 -8.43 -8.28
C THR A 30 -15.81 -9.55 -9.20
N SER A 31 -14.49 -9.64 -9.42
CA SER A 31 -13.85 -10.73 -10.18
C SER A 31 -14.18 -12.13 -9.62
N LEU A 32 -14.30 -12.23 -8.29
CA LEU A 32 -14.68 -13.46 -7.57
C LEU A 32 -16.03 -14.03 -8.02
N TYR A 33 -16.96 -13.17 -8.46
CA TYR A 33 -18.32 -13.57 -8.83
C TYR A 33 -18.52 -13.71 -10.35
N SER A 34 -17.50 -13.40 -11.14
CA SER A 34 -17.58 -13.36 -12.62
C SER A 34 -16.84 -14.50 -13.30
N GLY A 35 -16.40 -15.51 -12.54
CA GLY A 35 -15.67 -16.67 -13.06
C GLY A 35 -14.24 -16.34 -13.53
N GLN A 36 -13.77 -15.12 -13.26
CA GLN A 36 -12.39 -14.71 -13.45
C GLN A 36 -11.53 -15.22 -12.28
N ASN A 37 -10.23 -15.35 -12.51
CA ASN A 37 -9.32 -15.67 -11.40
C ASN A 37 -9.37 -14.56 -10.35
N PRO A 38 -9.37 -14.91 -9.05
CA PRO A 38 -9.38 -13.91 -7.98
C PRO A 38 -8.17 -12.99 -8.12
N VAL A 39 -8.43 -11.69 -8.23
CA VAL A 39 -7.38 -10.67 -8.23
C VAL A 39 -7.00 -10.36 -6.78
N GLU A 40 -5.71 -10.42 -6.46
CA GLU A 40 -5.21 -10.07 -5.12
C GLU A 40 -5.53 -8.60 -4.80
N THR A 41 -6.39 -8.39 -3.80
CA THR A 41 -6.78 -7.05 -3.33
C THR A 41 -5.77 -6.45 -2.35
N LEU A 42 -4.89 -7.28 -1.78
CA LEU A 42 -3.94 -6.90 -0.75
C LEU A 42 -3.00 -5.79 -1.23
N GLN A 43 -2.36 -5.99 -2.39
CA GLN A 43 -1.39 -5.03 -2.94
C GLN A 43 -2.05 -3.68 -3.27
N ILE A 44 -3.26 -3.71 -3.84
CA ILE A 44 -4.03 -2.50 -4.16
C ILE A 44 -4.40 -1.75 -2.88
N THR A 45 -4.80 -2.47 -1.83
CA THR A 45 -5.19 -1.90 -0.54
C THR A 45 -3.98 -1.27 0.18
N ILE A 46 -2.81 -1.91 0.11
CA ILE A 46 -1.56 -1.36 0.66
C ILE A 46 -1.17 -0.07 -0.06
N LEU A 47 -1.21 -0.06 -1.40
CA LEU A 47 -0.92 1.15 -2.18
C LEU A 47 -1.88 2.29 -1.86
N TYR A 48 -3.17 1.98 -1.68
CA TYR A 48 -4.16 2.98 -1.27
C TYR A 48 -3.88 3.53 0.14
N ALA A 49 -3.50 2.68 1.08
CA ALA A 49 -3.14 3.12 2.44
C ALA A 49 -1.90 4.03 2.45
N ILE A 50 -0.88 3.73 1.63
CA ILE A 50 0.31 4.59 1.45
C ILE A 50 -0.11 5.95 0.88
N TYR A 51 -0.95 5.95 -0.17
CA TYR A 51 -1.45 7.19 -0.77
C TYR A 51 -2.20 8.06 0.25
N LEU A 52 -3.13 7.48 1.02
CA LEU A 52 -3.85 8.21 2.06
C LEU A 52 -2.93 8.76 3.13
N TYR A 53 -1.88 8.01 3.49
CA TYR A 53 -0.86 8.48 4.44
C TYR A 53 -0.11 9.70 3.91
N HIS A 54 0.28 9.67 2.63
CA HIS A 54 0.90 10.80 1.94
C HIS A 54 0.00 12.05 1.93
N GLU A 55 -1.29 11.86 1.66
CA GLU A 55 -2.31 12.91 1.71
C GLU A 55 -2.69 13.35 3.14
N LYS A 56 -1.96 12.87 4.16
CA LYS A 56 -2.14 13.17 5.58
C LYS A 56 -3.50 12.70 6.14
N LYS A 57 -4.17 11.78 5.46
CA LYS A 57 -5.41 11.11 5.91
C LYS A 57 -5.06 9.89 6.77
N TYR A 58 -4.34 10.12 7.87
CA TYR A 58 -3.73 9.06 8.67
C TYR A 58 -4.74 8.06 9.24
N SER A 59 -5.91 8.53 9.69
CA SER A 59 -6.92 7.63 10.26
C SER A 59 -7.43 6.61 9.25
N GLU A 60 -7.65 7.04 8.00
CA GLU A 60 -8.13 6.16 6.92
C GLU A 60 -7.03 5.17 6.52
N ALA A 61 -5.80 5.66 6.35
CA ALA A 61 -4.63 4.84 6.04
C ALA A 61 -4.38 3.74 7.10
N LEU A 62 -4.37 4.12 8.38
CA LEU A 62 -4.12 3.19 9.49
C LEU A 62 -5.24 2.17 9.64
N ASN A 63 -6.49 2.53 9.36
CA ASN A 63 -7.59 1.57 9.35
C ASN A 63 -7.37 0.49 8.27
N LEU A 64 -6.98 0.89 7.06
CA LEU A 64 -6.65 -0.05 5.99
C LEU A 64 -5.48 -0.98 6.35
N PHE A 65 -4.40 -0.45 6.93
CA PHE A 65 -3.30 -1.29 7.41
C PHE A 65 -3.74 -2.28 8.48
N THR A 66 -4.60 -1.84 9.41
CA THR A 66 -5.15 -2.69 10.48
C THR A 66 -6.03 -3.81 9.92
N GLU A 67 -6.90 -3.50 8.96
CA GLU A 67 -7.75 -4.50 8.28
C GLU A 67 -6.93 -5.58 7.58
N GLN A 68 -5.74 -5.22 7.06
CA GLN A 68 -4.83 -6.15 6.41
C GLN A 68 -3.82 -6.81 7.36
N LEU A 69 -3.87 -6.50 8.67
CA LEU A 69 -2.90 -6.96 9.68
C LEU A 69 -1.45 -6.61 9.34
N ILE A 70 -1.24 -5.46 8.69
CA ILE A 70 0.07 -4.97 8.29
C ILE A 70 0.51 -3.90 9.27
N ASN A 71 1.74 -4.02 9.77
CA ASN A 71 2.36 -2.93 10.52
C ASN A 71 2.79 -1.82 9.53
N PRO A 72 2.19 -0.61 9.59
CA PRO A 72 2.42 0.47 8.63
C PRO A 72 3.89 0.84 8.49
N ILE A 73 4.64 0.76 9.59
CA ILE A 73 6.04 1.17 9.67
C ILE A 73 6.90 0.38 8.67
N HIS A 74 6.69 -0.93 8.54
CA HIS A 74 7.47 -1.78 7.63
C HIS A 74 7.24 -1.45 6.16
N VAL A 75 6.07 -0.91 5.82
CA VAL A 75 5.74 -0.54 4.45
C VAL A 75 6.18 0.89 4.17
N LEU A 76 5.84 1.83 5.07
CA LEU A 76 6.16 3.25 4.92
C LEU A 76 7.68 3.49 4.95
N GLY A 77 8.44 2.68 5.69
CA GLY A 77 9.91 2.74 5.72
C GLY A 77 10.58 2.39 4.40
N LEU A 78 9.87 1.77 3.45
CA LEU A 78 10.39 1.50 2.11
C LEU A 78 10.34 2.74 1.20
N PHE A 79 9.63 3.80 1.61
CA PHE A 79 9.41 5.00 0.80
C PHE A 79 10.10 6.21 1.45
N PRO A 80 11.12 6.80 0.81
CA PRO A 80 11.80 7.98 1.33
C PRO A 80 10.83 9.14 1.55
N GLY A 81 10.91 9.79 2.71
CA GLY A 81 10.09 10.96 3.06
C GLY A 81 8.70 10.66 3.62
N MET A 82 8.28 9.39 3.70
CA MET A 82 7.01 9.02 4.35
C MET A 82 7.10 8.97 5.87
N LEU A 83 8.27 8.64 6.41
CA LEU A 83 8.52 8.58 7.85
C LEU A 83 9.53 9.64 8.25
N SER A 84 9.41 10.16 9.47
CA SER A 84 10.43 11.02 10.07
C SER A 84 11.72 10.24 10.34
N GLU A 85 12.85 10.93 10.46
CA GLU A 85 14.15 10.30 10.77
C GLU A 85 14.07 9.46 12.05
N GLN A 86 13.33 9.90 13.07
CA GLN A 86 13.17 9.15 14.32
C GLN A 86 12.39 7.85 14.16
N GLU A 87 11.40 7.83 13.27
CA GLU A 87 10.62 6.64 12.95
C GLU A 87 11.44 5.68 12.10
N GLN A 88 12.22 6.18 11.14
CA GLN A 88 13.10 5.38 10.29
C GLN A 88 14.17 4.63 11.10
N HIS A 89 14.87 5.31 12.03
CA HIS A 89 15.89 4.67 12.88
C HIS A 89 15.31 3.53 13.74
N GLN A 90 14.05 3.62 14.18
CA GLN A 90 13.41 2.53 14.94
C GLN A 90 13.18 1.27 14.09
N ILE A 91 13.04 1.42 12.77
CA ILE A 91 12.91 0.28 11.83
C ILE A 91 14.24 -0.42 11.67
N GLU A 92 15.31 0.35 11.43
CA GLU A 92 16.65 -0.19 11.20
C GLU A 92 17.13 -1.02 12.38
N HIS A 93 16.91 -0.54 13.62
CA HIS A 93 17.30 -1.27 14.82
C HIS A 93 16.43 -2.50 15.14
N SER A 94 15.18 -2.54 14.65
CA SER A 94 14.29 -3.70 14.85
C SER A 94 14.69 -4.89 13.97
N CYS A 95 15.38 -4.64 12.85
CA CYS A 95 15.89 -5.68 11.96
C CYS A 95 17.15 -6.40 12.51
N ASP A 96 17.79 -5.87 13.56
CA ASP A 96 18.94 -6.49 14.24
C ASP A 96 18.53 -7.58 15.26
N ILE A 97 17.56 -8.44 14.90
CA ILE A 97 17.35 -9.68 15.65
C ILE A 97 18.51 -10.61 15.35
N LYS A 98 19.53 -10.52 16.21
CA LYS A 98 20.58 -11.52 16.35
C LYS A 98 19.90 -12.86 16.67
N VAL A 99 19.77 -13.70 15.65
CA VAL A 99 19.50 -15.13 15.85
C VAL A 99 20.65 -15.65 16.71
N SER A 100 20.33 -15.91 17.98
CA SER A 100 21.23 -16.49 18.97
C SER A 100 21.18 -18.01 18.87
#